data_AF-L1NJJ4-F1
#
_entry.id   AF-L1NJJ4-F1
#
_cell.length_a   1.000
_cell.length_b   1.000
_cell.length_c   1.000
_cell.angle_alpha   90.00
_cell.angle_beta   90.00
_cell.angle_gamma   90.00
#
_symmetry.space_group_name_H-M   'P 1'
#
loop_
_entity.id
_entity.type
_entity.pdbx_description
1 polymer ?
#
loop_
_entity_poly.entity_id
_entity_poly.type
_entity_poly.pdbx_seq_one_letter_code
_entity_poly.pdbx_strand_id
1 'polypeptide(L)' 'MGRLQTTSNWKIYYKDATGNWQPVVSPDAYPILKGTECTVNFEPIKTSALKLEIKLPDKLSSGLFEWSVK' A
#
# COMPACT_ATOMS: atom_id res chain seq x y z
N MET A 1 26.69 -1.51 4.76
CA MET A 1 25.58 -0.73 4.19
C MET A 1 24.50 -1.70 3.72
N GLY A 2 23.34 -1.72 4.38
CA GLY A 2 22.20 -2.55 3.96
C GLY A 2 21.57 -1.98 2.69
N ARG A 3 21.48 -2.79 1.63
CA ARG A 3 20.84 -2.39 0.38
C ARG A 3 19.32 -2.47 0.58
N LEU A 4 18.65 -1.33 0.76
CA LEU A 4 17.19 -1.23 0.68
C LEU A 4 16.79 -1.31 -0.80
N GLN A 5 16.17 -2.43 -1.19
CA GLN A 5 15.63 -2.61 -2.53
C GLN A 5 14.16 -2.18 -2.54
N THR A 6 13.77 -1.51 -3.63
CA THR A 6 12.39 -1.07 -3.85
C THR A 6 11.45 -2.27 -3.72
N THR A 7 10.36 -2.13 -2.97
CA THR A 7 9.37 -3.20 -2.72
C THR A 7 8.95 -3.85 -4.03
N SER A 8 8.77 -5.17 -4.04
CA SER A 8 8.40 -5.85 -5.28
C SER A 8 6.94 -5.65 -5.66
N ASN A 9 6.08 -5.34 -4.68
CA ASN A 9 4.69 -4.93 -4.89
C ASN A 9 4.05 -4.41 -3.60
N TRP A 10 3.03 -3.56 -3.69
CA TRP A 10 2.18 -3.18 -2.55
C TRP A 10 0.72 -2.99 -2.99
N LYS A 11 -0.22 -3.14 -2.05
CA LYS A 11 -1.67 -3.03 -2.27
C LYS A 11 -2.38 -2.36 -1.10
N ILE A 12 -3.52 -1.73 -1.38
CA ILE A 12 -4.42 -1.19 -0.36
C ILE A 12 -5.69 -2.04 -0.27
N TYR A 13 -6.09 -2.31 0.96
CA TYR A 13 -7.33 -2.97 1.33
C TYR A 13 -8.13 -2.07 2.27
N TYR A 14 -9.43 -2.26 2.29
CA TYR A 14 -10.33 -1.66 3.26
C TYR A 14 -11.05 -2.72 4.07
N LYS A 15 -11.47 -2.36 5.28
CA LYS A 15 -12.29 -3.23 6.11
C LYS A 15 -13.76 -3.00 5.78
N ASP A 16 -14.47 -4.03 5.33
CA ASP A 16 -15.90 -3.93 5.04
C ASP A 16 -16.74 -3.95 6.34
N ALA A 17 -18.06 -3.76 6.18
CA ALA A 17 -19.00 -3.71 7.30
C ALA A 17 -19.08 -5.04 8.09
N THR A 18 -18.70 -6.16 7.48
CA THR A 18 -18.64 -7.48 8.12
C THR A 18 -17.30 -7.73 8.82
N GLY A 19 -16.35 -6.79 8.67
CA GLY A 19 -15.03 -6.84 9.27
C GLY A 19 -13.98 -7.55 8.40
N ASN A 20 -14.32 -7.94 7.17
CA ASN A 20 -13.40 -8.60 6.26
C ASN A 20 -12.57 -7.59 5.47
N TRP A 21 -11.37 -8.00 5.04
CA TRP A 21 -10.49 -7.18 4.23
C TRP A 21 -10.79 -7.37 2.75
N GLN A 22 -11.12 -6.28 2.07
CA GLN A 22 -11.40 -6.26 0.63
C GLN A 22 -10.39 -5.36 -0.09
N PRO A 23 -9.94 -5.70 -1.31
CA PRO A 23 -9.11 -4.80 -2.10
C PRO A 23 -9.91 -3.54 -2.47
N VAL A 24 -9.23 -2.39 -2.59
CA VAL A 24 -9.88 -1.18 -3.11
C VAL A 24 -10.32 -1.37 -4.57
N VAL A 25 -11.38 -0.67 -4.96
CA VAL A 25 -11.99 -0.81 -6.30
C VAL A 25 -11.36 0.19 -7.27
N SER A 26 -11.08 -0.27 -8.48
CA SER A 26 -10.55 0.52 -9.59
C SER A 26 -9.30 1.37 -9.24
N PRO A 27 -8.24 0.81 -8.62
CA PRO A 27 -7.01 1.56 -8.37
C PRO A 27 -6.34 1.95 -9.69
N ASP A 28 -5.85 3.18 -9.78
CA ASP A 28 -5.15 3.69 -10.97
C ASP A 28 -3.79 3.02 -11.18
N ALA A 29 -2.91 3.08 -10.18
CA ALA A 29 -1.60 2.45 -10.18
C ALA A 29 -1.05 2.27 -8.76
N TYR A 30 -0.16 1.28 -8.59
CA TYR A 30 0.68 1.14 -7.40
C TYR A 30 2.12 1.45 -7.76
N PRO A 31 2.50 2.74 -7.91
CA PRO A 31 3.85 3.12 -8.31
C PRO A 31 4.86 2.66 -7.25
N ILE A 32 6.07 2.34 -7.69
CA ILE A 32 7.16 1.95 -6.81
C ILE A 32 8.37 2.84 -7.10
N LEU A 33 8.39 4.01 -6.45
CA LEU A 33 9.39 5.06 -6.66
C LEU A 33 10.28 5.22 -5.43
N LYS A 34 11.58 5.39 -5.65
CA LYS A 34 12.55 5.55 -4.55
C LYS A 34 12.69 7.02 -4.17
N GLY A 35 12.51 7.34 -2.89
CA GLY A 35 12.71 8.69 -2.36
C GLY A 35 11.61 9.69 -2.76
N THR A 36 10.47 9.20 -3.22
CA THR A 36 9.30 10.01 -3.62
C THR A 36 8.04 9.36 -3.08
N GLU A 37 7.03 10.17 -2.78
CA GLU A 37 5.71 9.67 -2.40
C GLU A 37 5.11 8.83 -3.54
N CYS A 38 4.49 7.71 -3.17
CA CYS A 38 3.75 6.85 -4.09
C CYS A 38 2.26 7.00 -3.79
N THR A 39 1.53 7.62 -4.72
CA THR A 39 0.09 7.86 -4.60
C THR A 39 -0.70 6.82 -5.41
N VAL A 40 -1.79 6.33 -4.84
CA VAL A 40 -2.80 5.52 -5.53
C VAL A 40 -4.16 6.18 -5.32
N ASN A 41 -4.91 6.35 -6.41
CA ASN A 41 -6.29 6.79 -6.38
C ASN A 41 -7.20 5.59 -6.67
N PHE A 42 -8.33 5.52 -5.98
CA PHE A 42 -9.32 4.46 -6.12
C PHE A 42 -10.70 5.04 -5.83
N GLU A 43 -11.75 4.26 -6.09
CA GLU A 43 -13.11 4.72 -5.85
C GLU A 43 -13.35 5.09 -4.38
N PRO A 44 -14.05 6.20 -4.08
CA PRO A 44 -14.34 6.58 -2.70
C PRO A 44 -15.10 5.48 -1.96
N ILE A 45 -14.62 5.12 -0.76
CA ILE A 45 -15.20 4.08 0.07
C ILE A 45 -15.48 4.59 1.49
N LYS A 46 -16.55 4.08 2.09
CA LYS A 46 -16.82 4.27 3.52
C LYS A 46 -16.28 3.07 4.28
N THR A 47 -15.24 3.27 5.08
CA THR A 47 -14.60 2.22 5.89
C THR A 47 -14.15 2.77 7.23
N SER A 48 -13.96 1.87 8.20
CA SER A 48 -13.36 2.19 9.49
C SER A 48 -11.84 1.99 9.53
N ALA A 49 -11.28 1.27 8.55
CA ALA A 49 -9.85 0.97 8.52
C ALA A 49 -9.34 0.69 7.11
N LEU A 50 -8.11 1.12 6.86
CA LEU A 50 -7.32 0.75 5.68
C LEU A 50 -6.15 -0.13 6.10
N LYS A 51 -5.72 -1.00 5.19
CA LYS A 51 -4.54 -1.84 5.33
C LYS A 51 -3.66 -1.70 4.10
N LEU A 52 -2.39 -1.38 4.32
CA LEU A 52 -1.35 -1.40 3.30
C LEU A 52 -0.58 -2.71 3.43
N GLU A 53 -0.62 -3.54 2.38
CA GLU A 53 0.10 -4.81 2.32
C GLU A 53 1.32 -4.66 1.41
N ILE A 54 2.52 -4.91 1.95
CA ILE A 54 3.79 -4.81 1.24
C ILE A 54 4.37 -6.21 1.07
N LYS A 55 4.68 -6.59 -0.18
CA LYS A 55 5.50 -7.78 -0.44
C LYS A 55 6.97 -7.40 -0.36
N LEU A 56 7.66 -7.93 0.65
CA LEU A 56 9.09 -7.75 0.82
C LEU A 56 9.87 -8.48 -0.28
N PRO A 57 10.99 -7.92 -0.78
CA PRO A 57 11.92 -8.65 -1.61
C PRO A 57 12.63 -9.75 -0.81
N ASP A 58 13.01 -10.84 -1.48
CA ASP A 58 13.68 -11.97 -0.83
C ASP A 58 14.97 -11.52 -0.15
N LYS A 59 15.11 -11.88 1.14
CA LYS A 59 16.27 -11.59 2.00
C LYS A 59 16.52 -10.10 2.29
N LEU A 60 15.59 -9.20 1.95
CA LEU A 60 15.70 -7.77 2.21
C LEU A 60 14.47 -7.23 2.94
N SER A 61 14.67 -6.15 3.69
CA SER A 61 13.58 -5.38 4.30
C SER A 61 13.14 -4.24 3.40
N SER A 62 11.92 -3.76 3.63
CA SER A 62 11.39 -2.55 3.00
C SER A 62 10.94 -1.59 4.09
N GLY A 63 11.29 -0.33 3.96
CA GLY A 63 10.85 0.72 4.87
C GLY A 63 9.62 1.44 4.32
N LEU A 64 8.63 1.69 5.17
CA LEU A 64 7.59 2.68 4.95
C LEU A 64 7.93 3.89 5.84
N PHE A 65 8.13 5.06 5.24
CA PHE A 65 8.50 6.26 5.99
C PHE A 65 7.25 6.93 6.58
N GLU A 66 6.29 7.24 5.72
CA GLU A 66 5.04 7.90 6.08
C GLU A 66 3.95 7.47 5.10
N TRP A 67 2.70 7.56 5.53
CA TRP A 67 1.54 7.44 4.65
C TRP A 67 0.46 8.43 5.11
N SER A 68 -0.32 8.92 4.17
CA SER A 68 -1.46 9.80 4.45
C SER A 68 -2.68 9.33 3.67
N VAL A 69 -3.86 9.64 4.19
CA VAL A 69 -5.16 9.34 3.59
C VAL A 69 -5.95 10.65 3.59
N LYS A 70 -6.68 10.90 2.51
CA LYS A 70 -7.50 12.10 2.31
C LYS A 70 -8.97 11.74 2.15
#